data_AF-A0A183AJT1-F1
#
_entry.id   AF-A0A183AJT1-F1
#
_cell.length_a   1.000
_cell.length_b   1.000
_cell.length_c   1.000
_cell.angle_alpha   90.00
_cell.angle_beta   90.00
_cell.angle_gamma   90.00
#
_symmetry.space_group_name_H-M   'P 1'
#
loop_
_entity.id
_entity.type
_entity.pdbx_description
1 polymer ?
#
loop_
_entity_poly.entity_id
_entity_poly.type
_entity_poly.pdbx_seq_one_letter_code
_entity_poly.pdbx_strand_id
1 'polypeptide(L)'
;MADIALSSLFTPLYLQADIAHAYQLLRQNGIPKETIVTMAFDDIAYSPHNIFPGKIFNDYTHTDVYEGFEIDYRGELYAQQLTNALKRMRDEKRFNKAVVYIEACYSGSMFEDLLRNDINVYATSAANSEESSWASFCDDSQLDTCLADDYSYNWMKDTAQTMGNLPIGEFQSYKPGIHKSNRRAMKFIPTTDKVSAQQAHLVGMMRTVMRTNDVKKRAVAQRRLNRALQLAHLVTDTFDDIVTTITETVTPENDPRTNDQQLDCYKEIFDAFQVKCFTIQQVPQVATELVKFENLCRRGYDTKKMVQVILDMCG
;
A
#
# COMPACT_ATOMS: atom_id res chain seq x y z
N MET A 1 3.66 -7.65 -26.67
CA MET A 1 2.46 -7.84 -25.82
C MET A 1 2.74 -7.04 -24.55
N ALA A 2 1.80 -6.22 -24.08
CA ALA A 2 1.99 -5.46 -22.85
C ALA A 2 1.54 -6.35 -21.69
N ASP A 3 2.45 -6.64 -20.76
CA ASP A 3 2.13 -7.36 -19.54
C ASP A 3 1.76 -6.31 -18.46
N ILE A 4 0.68 -6.54 -17.71
CA ILE A 4 0.21 -5.66 -16.63
C ILE A 4 0.32 -6.40 -15.31
N ALA A 5 0.97 -5.79 -14.31
CA ALA A 5 1.03 -6.33 -12.96
C ALA A 5 0.19 -5.47 -11.99
N LEU A 6 -0.67 -6.11 -11.20
CA LEU A 6 -1.41 -5.49 -10.09
C LEU A 6 -1.03 -6.19 -8.79
N SER A 7 -0.69 -5.44 -7.74
CA SER A 7 -0.22 -6.04 -6.48
C SER A 7 -0.68 -5.28 -5.24
N SER A 8 -1.07 -6.01 -4.18
CA SER A 8 -1.21 -5.45 -2.83
C SER A 8 -0.05 -5.94 -1.98
N LEU A 9 0.63 -5.01 -1.30
CA LEU A 9 1.73 -5.31 -0.39
C LEU A 9 1.26 -5.55 1.05
N PHE A 10 0.00 -5.26 1.37
CA PHE A 10 -0.56 -5.37 2.72
C PHE A 10 -2.03 -5.83 2.72
N THR A 11 -2.50 -6.28 3.88
CA THR A 11 -3.82 -6.89 4.11
C THR A 11 -5.04 -5.97 4.33
N PRO A 12 -4.99 -4.61 4.31
CA PRO A 12 -6.22 -3.84 4.43
C PRO A 12 -7.29 -4.27 3.41
N LEU A 13 -8.50 -4.51 3.91
CA LEU A 13 -9.66 -5.00 3.17
C LEU A 13 -9.90 -4.26 1.83
N TYR A 14 -9.66 -2.96 1.79
CA TYR A 14 -9.92 -2.10 0.64
C TYR A 14 -8.84 -2.16 -0.46
N LEU A 15 -7.59 -2.53 -0.15
CA LEU A 15 -6.55 -2.66 -1.18
C LEU A 15 -6.86 -3.81 -2.16
N GLN A 16 -7.49 -4.89 -1.67
CA GLN A 16 -7.94 -5.97 -2.53
C GLN A 16 -9.15 -5.57 -3.39
N ALA A 17 -10.00 -4.65 -2.91
CA ALA A 17 -11.08 -4.09 -3.70
C ALA A 17 -10.53 -3.23 -4.87
N ASP A 18 -9.48 -2.46 -4.63
CA ASP A 18 -8.83 -1.66 -5.67
C ASP A 18 -8.22 -2.53 -6.78
N ILE A 19 -7.51 -3.59 -6.41
CA ILE A 19 -6.92 -4.51 -7.39
C ILE A 19 -7.99 -5.24 -8.17
N ALA A 20 -9.04 -5.72 -7.50
CA ALA A 20 -10.15 -6.39 -8.14
C ALA A 20 -10.84 -5.43 -9.13
N HIS A 21 -11.10 -4.17 -8.75
CA HIS A 21 -11.69 -3.18 -9.64
C HIS A 21 -10.77 -2.84 -10.83
N ALA A 22 -9.46 -2.70 -10.61
CA ALA A 22 -8.48 -2.49 -11.67
C ALA A 22 -8.47 -3.68 -12.66
N TYR A 23 -8.54 -4.91 -12.16
CA TYR A 23 -8.67 -6.10 -12.99
C TYR A 23 -9.94 -6.02 -13.85
N GLN A 24 -11.10 -5.77 -13.25
CA GLN A 24 -12.36 -5.64 -13.99
C GLN A 24 -12.27 -4.57 -15.09
N LEU A 25 -11.67 -3.42 -14.78
CA LEU A 25 -11.51 -2.31 -15.72
C LEU A 25 -10.62 -2.70 -16.92
N LEU A 26 -9.50 -3.36 -16.68
CA LEU A 26 -8.61 -3.83 -17.75
C LEU A 26 -9.28 -4.87 -18.65
N ARG A 27 -10.03 -5.81 -18.05
CA ARG A 27 -10.80 -6.82 -18.77
C ARG A 27 -11.90 -6.17 -19.62
N GLN A 28 -12.61 -5.18 -19.08
CA GLN A 28 -13.61 -4.40 -19.81
C GLN A 28 -13.00 -3.61 -20.99
N ASN A 29 -11.77 -3.13 -20.85
CA ASN A 29 -11.00 -2.49 -21.93
C ASN A 29 -10.35 -3.48 -22.92
N GLY A 30 -10.71 -4.77 -22.83
CA GLY A 30 -10.31 -5.80 -23.78
C GLY A 30 -8.90 -6.35 -23.58
N ILE A 31 -8.21 -5.99 -22.50
CA ILE A 31 -6.90 -6.59 -22.18
C ILE A 31 -7.10 -8.08 -21.87
N PRO A 32 -6.45 -9.01 -22.60
CA PRO A 32 -6.57 -10.45 -22.38
C PRO A 32 -6.12 -10.85 -20.97
N LYS A 33 -6.76 -11.86 -20.37
CA LYS A 33 -6.50 -12.21 -18.97
C LYS A 33 -5.10 -12.78 -18.79
N GLU A 34 -4.62 -13.50 -19.79
CA GLU A 34 -3.28 -14.07 -19.88
C GLU A 34 -2.15 -13.02 -19.91
N THR A 35 -2.49 -11.73 -20.08
CA THR A 35 -1.55 -10.60 -20.04
C THR A 35 -1.65 -9.79 -18.75
N ILE A 36 -2.56 -10.15 -17.84
CA ILE A 36 -2.73 -9.50 -16.54
C ILE A 36 -2.21 -10.47 -15.48
N VAL A 37 -1.25 -10.01 -14.70
CA VAL A 37 -0.71 -10.70 -13.54
C VAL A 37 -1.18 -10.00 -12.29
N THR A 38 -1.76 -10.75 -11.35
CA THR A 38 -2.33 -10.21 -10.11
C THR A 38 -1.68 -10.83 -8.88
N MET A 39 -1.46 -10.00 -7.87
CA MET A 39 -0.93 -10.41 -6.57
C MET A 39 -1.83 -9.88 -5.45
N ALA A 40 -2.48 -10.78 -4.73
CA ALA A 40 -3.39 -10.45 -3.64
C ALA A 40 -3.42 -11.59 -2.61
N PHE A 41 -3.78 -11.30 -1.35
CA PHE A 41 -3.81 -12.31 -0.29
C PHE A 41 -5.03 -13.25 -0.37
N ASP A 42 -6.13 -12.81 -0.97
CA ASP A 42 -7.38 -13.58 -1.15
C ASP A 42 -8.09 -13.95 0.16
N ASP A 43 -8.01 -13.07 1.16
CA ASP A 43 -8.53 -13.29 2.52
C ASP A 43 -9.80 -12.45 2.85
N ILE A 44 -10.37 -11.75 1.85
CA ILE A 44 -11.51 -10.85 2.05
C ILE A 44 -12.86 -11.46 1.65
N ALA A 45 -12.98 -11.97 0.42
CA ALA A 45 -14.27 -12.35 -0.15
C ALA A 45 -15.02 -13.39 0.70
N TYR A 46 -14.30 -14.35 1.28
CA TYR A 46 -14.84 -15.41 2.14
C TYR A 46 -14.49 -15.25 3.62
N SER A 47 -14.05 -14.06 4.03
CA SER A 47 -13.80 -13.76 5.45
C SER A 47 -15.08 -13.97 6.27
N PRO A 48 -15.01 -14.54 7.48
CA PRO A 48 -16.17 -14.64 8.37
C PRO A 48 -16.70 -13.26 8.83
N HIS A 49 -15.92 -12.20 8.62
CA HIS A 49 -16.35 -10.82 8.87
C HIS A 49 -17.06 -10.19 7.68
N ASN A 50 -17.00 -10.81 6.49
CA ASN A 50 -17.69 -10.33 5.31
C ASN A 50 -19.15 -10.79 5.36
N ILE A 51 -20.08 -9.83 5.49
CA ILE A 51 -21.52 -10.09 5.49
C ILE A 51 -22.08 -10.37 4.09
N PHE A 52 -21.26 -10.23 3.05
CA PHE A 52 -21.57 -10.59 1.65
C PHE A 52 -20.56 -11.64 1.14
N PRO A 53 -20.67 -12.92 1.58
CA PRO A 53 -19.71 -13.95 1.19
C PRO A 53 -19.56 -14.07 -0.33
N GLY A 54 -18.31 -14.12 -0.80
CA GLY A 54 -17.95 -14.21 -2.21
C GLY A 54 -18.00 -12.89 -2.97
N LYS A 55 -18.23 -11.76 -2.31
CA LYS A 55 -18.30 -10.43 -2.95
C LYS A 55 -17.34 -9.43 -2.33
N ILE A 56 -16.83 -8.52 -3.15
CA ILE A 56 -16.04 -7.37 -2.73
C ILE A 56 -16.56 -6.13 -3.46
N PHE A 57 -16.61 -4.98 -2.78
CA PHE A 57 -17.10 -3.71 -3.34
C PHE A 57 -16.02 -2.64 -3.26
N ASN A 58 -15.97 -1.76 -4.27
CA ASN A 58 -15.02 -0.65 -4.34
C ASN A 58 -15.66 0.74 -4.32
N ASP A 59 -16.97 0.83 -4.07
CA ASP A 59 -17.69 2.07 -3.80
C ASP A 59 -19.08 1.78 -3.18
N TYR A 60 -19.84 2.83 -2.88
CA TYR A 60 -21.20 2.75 -2.35
C TYR A 60 -22.25 2.17 -3.29
N THR A 61 -21.92 1.90 -4.56
CA THR A 61 -22.88 1.24 -5.46
C THR A 61 -23.03 -0.24 -5.14
N HIS A 62 -22.09 -0.81 -4.37
CA HIS A 62 -22.03 -2.24 -4.06
C HIS A 62 -22.04 -3.13 -5.33
N THR A 63 -21.41 -2.64 -6.39
CA THR A 63 -21.10 -3.45 -7.57
C THR A 63 -19.98 -4.42 -7.23
N ASP A 64 -20.23 -5.72 -7.38
CA ASP A 64 -19.24 -6.75 -7.08
C ASP A 64 -18.06 -6.67 -8.05
N VAL A 65 -16.85 -6.49 -7.51
CA VAL A 65 -15.60 -6.45 -8.29
C VAL A 65 -14.82 -7.76 -8.18
N TYR A 66 -15.23 -8.69 -7.33
CA TYR A 66 -14.53 -9.96 -7.11
C TYR A 66 -14.90 -11.05 -8.12
N GLU A 67 -16.10 -10.98 -8.72
CA GLU A 67 -16.54 -11.98 -9.69
C GLU A 67 -15.55 -12.11 -10.87
N GLY A 68 -14.98 -13.31 -11.04
CA GLY A 68 -14.02 -13.60 -12.12
C GLY A 68 -12.63 -12.99 -11.91
N PHE A 69 -12.34 -12.40 -10.75
CA PHE A 69 -11.01 -11.92 -10.41
C PHE A 69 -10.05 -13.12 -10.22
N GLU A 70 -9.10 -13.28 -11.13
CA GLU A 70 -8.06 -14.31 -11.06
C GLU A 70 -6.85 -13.78 -10.25
N ILE A 71 -6.35 -14.56 -9.29
CA ILE A 71 -5.19 -14.24 -8.44
C ILE A 71 -4.04 -15.18 -8.75
N ASP A 72 -3.00 -14.68 -9.42
CA ASP A 72 -1.84 -15.48 -9.84
C ASP A 72 -0.89 -15.78 -8.68
N TYR A 73 -0.63 -14.78 -7.83
CA TYR A 73 0.31 -14.90 -6.72
C TYR A 73 -0.30 -14.43 -5.40
N ARG A 74 0.09 -15.10 -4.31
CA ARG A 74 -0.26 -14.74 -2.93
C ARG A 74 1.05 -14.54 -2.17
N GLY A 75 1.25 -13.36 -1.57
CA GLY A 75 2.45 -13.06 -0.79
C GLY A 75 2.89 -11.60 -0.87
N GLU A 76 3.95 -11.28 -0.13
CA GLU A 76 4.54 -9.95 -0.07
C GLU A 76 5.56 -9.73 -1.19
N LEU A 77 5.69 -8.48 -1.66
CA LEU A 77 6.69 -8.04 -2.63
C LEU A 77 7.48 -6.85 -2.06
N TYR A 78 8.77 -7.05 -1.79
CA TYR A 78 9.61 -6.00 -1.21
C TYR A 78 10.16 -5.05 -2.29
N ALA A 79 10.47 -3.81 -1.89
CA ALA A 79 10.99 -2.75 -2.76
C ALA A 79 12.21 -3.19 -3.59
N GLN A 80 13.14 -3.92 -2.98
CA GLN A 80 14.35 -4.40 -3.67
C GLN A 80 14.03 -5.50 -4.70
N GLN A 81 13.06 -6.37 -4.41
CA GLN A 81 12.60 -7.38 -5.38
C GLN A 81 11.96 -6.72 -6.60
N LEU A 82 11.08 -5.74 -6.37
CA LEU A 82 10.45 -4.96 -7.45
C LEU A 82 11.49 -4.21 -8.27
N THR A 83 12.41 -3.51 -7.61
CA THR A 83 13.47 -2.72 -8.29
C THR A 83 14.38 -3.61 -9.11
N ASN A 84 14.80 -4.77 -8.57
CA ASN A 84 15.65 -5.71 -9.28
C ASN A 84 14.92 -6.37 -10.46
N ALA A 85 13.64 -6.69 -10.30
CA ALA A 85 12.81 -7.19 -11.39
C ALA A 85 12.70 -6.15 -12.53
N LEU A 86 12.43 -4.88 -12.21
CA LEU A 86 12.34 -3.80 -13.19
C LEU A 86 13.68 -3.55 -13.91
N LYS A 87 14.80 -3.54 -13.16
CA LYS A 87 16.16 -3.44 -13.74
C LYS A 87 16.41 -4.57 -14.72
N ARG A 88 16.17 -5.83 -14.29
CA ARG A 88 16.33 -7.01 -15.14
C ARG A 88 15.44 -6.98 -16.38
N MET A 89 14.17 -6.63 -16.23
CA MET A 89 13.23 -6.54 -17.35
C MET A 89 13.68 -5.51 -18.38
N ARG A 90 14.28 -4.40 -17.95
CA ARG A 90 14.87 -3.41 -18.86
C ARG A 90 16.09 -3.97 -19.59
N ASP A 91 17.01 -4.58 -18.86
CA ASP A 91 18.25 -5.13 -19.41
C ASP A 91 17.97 -6.25 -20.45
N GLU A 92 16.94 -7.05 -20.17
CA GLU A 92 16.41 -8.09 -21.07
C GLU A 92 15.46 -7.53 -22.15
N LYS A 93 15.25 -6.21 -22.21
CA LYS A 93 14.38 -5.51 -23.18
C LYS A 93 12.95 -6.04 -23.23
N ARG A 94 12.41 -6.41 -22.06
CA ARG A 94 11.06 -6.96 -21.91
C ARG A 94 9.94 -5.93 -22.03
N PHE A 95 10.26 -4.64 -21.99
CA PHE A 95 9.30 -3.57 -22.25
C PHE A 95 9.95 -2.43 -23.06
N ASN A 96 9.15 -1.73 -23.85
CA ASN A 96 9.55 -0.49 -24.52
C ASN A 96 9.29 0.73 -23.61
N LYS A 97 8.12 0.74 -22.96
CA LYS A 97 7.71 1.70 -21.94
C LYS A 97 6.97 0.96 -20.84
N ALA A 98 7.08 1.44 -19.61
CA ALA A 98 6.31 0.94 -18.48
C ALA A 98 5.69 2.10 -17.71
N VAL A 99 4.49 1.88 -17.16
CA VAL A 99 3.80 2.82 -16.28
C VAL A 99 3.55 2.13 -14.94
N VAL A 100 3.88 2.79 -13.84
CA VAL A 100 3.74 2.27 -12.48
C VAL A 100 2.86 3.21 -11.67
N TYR A 101 1.75 2.68 -11.14
CA TYR A 101 0.87 3.37 -10.19
C TYR A 101 1.10 2.77 -8.80
N ILE A 102 1.40 3.61 -7.80
CA ILE A 102 1.58 3.16 -6.42
C ILE A 102 0.59 3.87 -5.51
N GLU A 103 -0.36 3.09 -4.99
CA GLU A 103 -1.18 3.47 -3.86
C GLU A 103 -0.51 2.99 -2.56
N ALA A 104 0.05 3.93 -1.82
CA ALA A 104 0.54 3.71 -0.46
C ALA A 104 0.80 5.06 0.23
N CYS A 105 0.82 5.04 1.57
CA CYS A 105 1.42 6.10 2.35
C CYS A 105 2.89 6.27 1.96
N TYR A 106 3.36 7.51 1.90
CA TYR A 106 4.74 7.85 1.59
C TYR A 106 5.24 7.32 0.23
N SER A 107 4.34 6.98 -0.70
CA SER A 107 4.65 6.27 -1.94
C SER A 107 5.64 7.01 -2.86
N GLY A 108 5.83 8.31 -2.69
CA GLY A 108 6.89 9.09 -3.36
C GLY A 108 8.30 8.59 -3.04
N SER A 109 8.54 8.08 -1.82
CA SER A 109 9.84 7.58 -1.38
C SER A 109 10.31 6.34 -2.16
N MET A 110 9.38 5.62 -2.80
CA MET A 110 9.71 4.49 -3.68
C MET A 110 10.43 4.91 -4.97
N PHE A 111 10.41 6.20 -5.31
CA PHE A 111 10.95 6.73 -6.55
C PHE A 111 12.06 7.76 -6.32
N GLU A 112 11.93 8.57 -5.27
CA GLU A 112 12.94 9.56 -4.86
C GLU A 112 14.30 8.87 -4.71
N ASP A 113 15.29 9.34 -5.48
CA ASP A 113 16.67 8.83 -5.53
C ASP A 113 16.87 7.34 -5.88
N LEU A 114 15.79 6.60 -6.17
CA LEU A 114 15.82 5.16 -6.48
C LEU A 114 15.56 4.86 -7.97
N LEU A 115 14.62 5.58 -8.60
CA LEU A 115 14.26 5.35 -10.00
C LEU A 115 15.10 6.26 -10.91
N ARG A 116 16.02 5.68 -11.70
CA ARG A 116 16.78 6.45 -12.68
C ARG A 116 15.86 6.97 -13.80
N ASN A 117 16.14 8.15 -14.32
CA ASN A 117 15.34 8.77 -15.39
C ASN A 117 15.57 8.16 -16.79
N ASP A 118 16.52 7.23 -16.95
CA ASP A 118 16.99 6.69 -18.24
C ASP A 118 16.39 5.32 -18.59
N ILE A 119 15.20 4.99 -18.07
CA ILE A 119 14.75 3.60 -17.95
C ILE A 119 13.41 3.30 -18.64
N ASN A 120 12.83 4.30 -19.30
CA ASN A 120 11.50 4.25 -19.94
C ASN A 120 10.36 3.79 -18.99
N VAL A 121 10.49 4.09 -17.70
CA VAL A 121 9.44 3.90 -16.70
C VAL A 121 8.89 5.28 -16.34
N TYR A 122 7.57 5.42 -16.40
CA TYR A 122 6.84 6.56 -15.84
C TYR A 122 6.09 6.09 -14.59
N ALA A 123 6.17 6.85 -13.50
CA ALA A 123 5.55 6.48 -12.26
C ALA A 123 4.66 7.60 -11.71
N THR A 124 3.59 7.20 -11.03
CA THR A 124 2.73 8.10 -10.26
C THR A 124 2.45 7.49 -8.90
N SER A 125 2.55 8.30 -7.85
CA SER A 125 2.29 7.91 -6.47
C SER A 125 1.03 8.58 -5.92
N ALA A 126 0.35 7.93 -4.99
CA ALA A 126 -0.79 8.47 -4.28
C ALA A 126 -0.42 9.61 -3.30
N ALA A 127 0.82 9.59 -2.82
CA ALA A 127 1.36 10.54 -1.85
C ALA A 127 2.81 10.92 -2.21
N ASN A 128 3.29 12.04 -1.68
CA ASN A 128 4.73 12.34 -1.65
C ASN A 128 5.46 11.48 -0.58
N SER A 129 6.75 11.70 -0.32
CA SER A 129 7.54 10.95 0.66
C SER A 129 7.29 11.34 2.13
N GLU A 130 6.47 12.36 2.40
CA GLU A 130 6.25 12.93 3.74
C GLU A 130 4.79 12.82 4.21
N GLU A 131 3.87 12.36 3.36
CA GLU A 131 2.45 12.30 3.68
C GLU A 131 1.82 10.90 3.53
N SER A 132 0.74 10.68 4.27
CA SER A 132 -0.09 9.48 4.17
C SER A 132 -1.04 9.59 2.97
N SER A 133 -1.35 8.45 2.36
CA SER A 133 -2.46 8.37 1.40
C SER A 133 -3.81 8.27 2.12
N TRP A 134 -4.89 8.25 1.35
CA TRP A 134 -6.25 8.41 1.88
C TRP A 134 -7.14 7.24 1.48
N ALA A 135 -7.78 6.63 2.46
CA ALA A 135 -8.87 5.70 2.23
C ALA A 135 -10.18 6.46 2.03
N SER A 136 -11.05 5.93 1.17
CA SER A 136 -12.33 6.48 0.74
C SER A 136 -13.48 5.50 0.96
N PHE A 137 -14.72 6.01 0.94
CA PHE A 137 -15.94 5.20 1.16
C PHE A 137 -15.95 4.51 2.53
N CYS A 138 -15.56 5.24 3.56
CA CYS A 138 -15.42 4.77 4.94
C CYS A 138 -16.71 4.89 5.76
N ASP A 139 -17.76 5.51 5.21
CA ASP A 139 -19.07 5.64 5.85
C ASP A 139 -20.16 4.71 5.29
N ASP A 140 -19.79 3.51 4.86
CA ASP A 140 -20.76 2.55 4.33
C ASP A 140 -21.80 2.10 5.37
N SER A 141 -23.08 2.12 5.01
CA SER A 141 -24.17 1.81 5.95
C SER A 141 -24.21 0.34 6.42
N GLN A 142 -23.59 -0.58 5.68
CA GLN A 142 -23.62 -2.02 5.93
C GLN A 142 -22.25 -2.57 6.32
N LEU A 143 -21.17 -1.93 5.87
CA LEU A 143 -19.79 -2.37 6.10
C LEU A 143 -19.05 -1.44 7.07
N ASP A 144 -18.45 -2.03 8.11
CA ASP A 144 -17.64 -1.33 9.12
C ASP A 144 -16.17 -1.17 8.66
N THR A 145 -15.95 -0.78 7.39
CA THR A 145 -14.62 -0.59 6.79
C THR A 145 -14.69 0.41 5.64
N CYS A 146 -13.54 0.88 5.16
CA CYS A 146 -13.44 1.63 3.90
C CYS A 146 -13.52 0.68 2.70
N LEU A 147 -13.96 1.16 1.54
CA LEU A 147 -14.16 0.31 0.35
C LEU A 147 -13.11 0.53 -0.76
N ALA A 148 -12.39 1.66 -0.74
CA ALA A 148 -11.36 1.96 -1.75
C ALA A 148 -10.29 2.89 -1.17
N ASP A 149 -9.16 3.02 -1.87
CA ASP A 149 -8.29 4.16 -1.70
C ASP A 149 -8.64 5.30 -2.67
N ASP A 150 -8.43 6.53 -2.22
CA ASP A 150 -8.85 7.74 -2.92
C ASP A 150 -8.12 7.92 -4.26
N TYR A 151 -6.80 7.76 -4.28
CA TYR A 151 -6.04 7.89 -5.53
C TYR A 151 -6.39 6.73 -6.47
N SER A 152 -6.41 5.48 -5.96
CA SER A 152 -6.83 4.29 -6.71
C SER A 152 -8.18 4.47 -7.41
N TYR A 153 -9.21 4.82 -6.62
CA TYR A 153 -10.56 4.99 -7.13
C TYR A 153 -10.65 6.08 -8.20
N ASN A 154 -9.96 7.21 -7.98
CA ASN A 154 -10.02 8.34 -8.90
C ASN A 154 -9.41 8.00 -10.27
N TRP A 155 -8.23 7.35 -10.31
CA TRP A 155 -7.64 6.95 -11.60
C TRP A 155 -8.49 5.90 -12.31
N MET A 156 -9.03 4.92 -11.58
CA MET A 156 -9.90 3.90 -12.17
C MET A 156 -11.17 4.51 -12.77
N LYS A 157 -11.82 5.46 -12.07
CA LYS A 157 -13.00 6.14 -12.61
C LYS A 157 -12.69 7.05 -13.80
N ASP A 158 -11.53 7.71 -13.83
CA ASP A 158 -11.10 8.50 -14.98
C ASP A 158 -10.86 7.60 -16.21
N THR A 159 -10.17 6.48 -16.03
CA THR A 159 -9.97 5.48 -17.08
C THR A 159 -11.29 4.89 -17.57
N ALA A 160 -12.23 4.56 -16.68
CA ALA A 160 -13.54 4.05 -17.05
C ALA A 160 -14.35 5.05 -17.90
N GLN A 161 -14.26 6.36 -17.60
CA GLN A 161 -14.94 7.40 -18.38
C GLN A 161 -14.30 7.67 -19.74
N THR A 162 -13.01 7.36 -19.88
CA THR A 162 -12.24 7.63 -21.10
C THR A 162 -12.05 6.39 -21.97
N MET A 163 -12.31 5.18 -21.46
CA MET A 163 -12.22 3.87 -22.14
C MET A 163 -10.97 3.73 -23.02
N GLY A 164 -9.81 4.19 -22.53
CA GLY A 164 -8.53 4.09 -23.26
C GLY A 164 -8.39 5.04 -24.46
N ASN A 165 -9.19 6.09 -24.56
CA ASN A 165 -9.06 7.11 -25.62
C ASN A 165 -7.92 8.12 -25.37
N LEU A 166 -7.36 8.14 -24.16
CA LEU A 166 -6.20 8.96 -23.79
C LEU A 166 -4.89 8.25 -24.17
N PRO A 167 -3.74 8.96 -24.22
CA PRO A 167 -2.43 8.34 -24.40
C PRO A 167 -2.15 7.22 -23.39
N ILE A 168 -2.64 7.35 -22.15
CA ILE A 168 -2.53 6.32 -21.12
C ILE A 168 -3.29 5.02 -21.47
N GLY A 169 -4.25 5.11 -22.40
CA GLY A 169 -4.96 3.94 -22.95
C GLY A 169 -4.05 2.95 -23.68
N GLU A 170 -2.86 3.35 -24.13
CA GLU A 170 -1.83 2.43 -24.65
C GLU A 170 -1.43 1.36 -23.59
N PHE A 171 -1.56 1.69 -22.30
CA PHE A 171 -1.20 0.81 -21.18
C PHE A 171 -2.40 0.11 -20.54
N GLN A 172 -3.63 0.59 -20.78
CA GLN A 172 -4.84 0.17 -20.06
C GLN A 172 -5.94 -0.37 -20.99
N SER A 173 -5.70 -0.46 -22.31
CA SER A 173 -6.65 -0.95 -23.31
C SER A 173 -5.95 -1.71 -24.43
N TYR A 174 -6.59 -2.77 -24.92
CA TYR A 174 -6.05 -3.60 -26.02
C TYR A 174 -6.16 -2.92 -27.38
N LYS A 175 -7.14 -2.02 -27.54
CA LYS A 175 -7.31 -1.17 -28.73
C LYS A 175 -7.51 0.26 -28.25
N PRO A 176 -6.43 1.02 -28.00
CA PRO A 176 -6.58 2.43 -27.69
C PRO A 176 -7.37 3.09 -28.82
N GLY A 177 -8.47 3.76 -28.48
CA GLY A 177 -9.27 4.47 -29.47
C GLY A 177 -8.42 5.55 -30.16
N ILE A 178 -8.87 6.05 -31.32
CA ILE A 178 -8.24 7.20 -31.97
C ILE A 178 -8.13 8.31 -30.92
N HIS A 179 -6.91 8.70 -30.56
CA HIS A 179 -6.66 9.72 -29.54
C HIS A 179 -7.40 11.01 -29.92
N LYS A 180 -8.55 11.24 -29.30
CA LYS A 180 -9.28 12.50 -29.48
C LYS A 180 -8.51 13.54 -28.67
N SER A 181 -8.00 14.57 -29.36
CA SER A 181 -7.15 15.63 -28.79
C SER A 181 -7.80 16.50 -27.71
N ASN A 182 -8.98 16.15 -27.23
CA ASN A 182 -9.61 16.84 -26.12
C ASN A 182 -8.81 16.53 -24.85
N ARG A 183 -7.93 17.46 -24.49
CA ARG A 183 -7.31 17.53 -23.16
C ARG A 183 -8.41 17.72 -22.13
N ARG A 184 -9.00 16.61 -21.68
CA ARG A 184 -9.89 16.61 -20.52
C ARG A 184 -9.00 16.42 -19.31
N ALA A 185 -8.99 17.41 -18.42
CA ALA A 185 -8.39 17.23 -17.11
C ALA A 185 -9.13 16.12 -16.37
N MET A 186 -8.40 15.27 -15.67
CA MET A 186 -8.97 14.27 -14.77
C MET A 186 -9.99 14.95 -13.86
N LYS A 187 -11.22 14.45 -13.88
CA LYS A 187 -12.25 14.98 -12.98
C LYS A 187 -12.15 14.23 -11.66
N PHE A 188 -11.46 14.84 -10.71
CA PHE A 188 -11.41 14.33 -9.35
C PHE A 188 -12.82 14.23 -8.76
N ILE A 189 -13.13 13.08 -8.18
CA ILE A 189 -14.39 12.78 -7.51
C ILE A 189 -14.10 12.89 -6.02
N PRO A 190 -14.46 14.02 -5.37
CA PRO A 190 -14.28 14.15 -3.93
C PRO A 190 -15.25 13.20 -3.21
N THR A 191 -14.71 12.31 -2.39
CA THR A 191 -15.46 11.61 -1.35
C THR A 191 -15.41 12.45 -0.06
N THR A 192 -16.52 12.50 0.67
CA THR A 192 -16.69 13.39 1.84
C THR A 192 -16.18 12.78 3.15
N ASP A 193 -15.89 11.49 3.14
CA ASP A 193 -15.70 10.61 4.29
C ASP A 193 -14.31 9.95 4.26
N LYS A 194 -13.32 10.67 3.73
CA LYS A 194 -11.93 10.20 3.66
C LYS A 194 -11.31 10.13 5.04
N VAL A 195 -10.44 9.15 5.21
CA VAL A 195 -9.58 9.03 6.39
C VAL A 195 -8.15 8.75 5.94
N SER A 196 -7.16 9.13 6.74
CA SER A 196 -5.78 8.70 6.48
C SER A 196 -5.73 7.17 6.47
N ALA A 197 -5.01 6.59 5.50
CA ALA A 197 -4.83 5.14 5.41
C ALA A 197 -4.21 4.55 6.68
N GLN A 198 -3.43 5.32 7.44
CA GLN A 198 -2.89 4.91 8.75
C GLN A 198 -3.98 4.65 9.80
N GLN A 199 -5.14 5.30 9.66
CA GLN A 199 -6.26 5.23 10.60
C GLN A 199 -7.45 4.41 10.07
N ALA A 200 -7.43 4.02 8.80
CA ALA A 200 -8.54 3.31 8.16
C ALA A 200 -8.96 2.03 8.92
N HIS A 201 -7.99 1.30 9.49
CA HIS A 201 -8.24 0.11 10.30
C HIS A 201 -9.04 0.36 11.60
N LEU A 202 -9.11 1.61 12.07
CA LEU A 202 -9.85 2.00 13.27
C LEU A 202 -11.29 2.43 12.99
N VAL A 203 -11.62 2.77 11.73
CA VAL A 203 -12.90 3.37 11.33
C VAL A 203 -14.08 2.53 11.80
N GLY A 204 -14.07 1.22 11.55
CA GLY A 204 -15.17 0.34 11.96
C GLY A 204 -15.45 0.38 13.46
N MET A 205 -14.37 0.37 14.27
CA MET A 205 -14.48 0.46 15.73
C MET A 205 -14.97 1.84 16.17
N MET A 206 -14.41 2.92 15.60
CA MET A 206 -14.83 4.30 15.91
C MET A 206 -16.31 4.52 15.57
N ARG A 207 -16.75 4.10 14.37
CA ARG A 207 -18.15 4.20 13.95
C ARG A 207 -19.07 3.39 14.85
N THR A 208 -18.69 2.15 15.19
CA THR A 208 -19.46 1.33 16.12
C THR A 208 -19.62 2.03 17.46
N VAL A 209 -18.53 2.58 18.04
CA VAL A 209 -18.57 3.31 19.31
C VAL A 209 -19.54 4.50 19.24
N MET A 210 -19.48 5.28 18.16
CA MET A 210 -20.24 6.51 18.00
C MET A 210 -21.73 6.28 17.68
N ARG A 211 -22.07 5.25 16.90
CA ARG A 211 -23.39 5.13 16.27
C ARG A 211 -24.26 4.01 16.81
N THR A 212 -23.67 2.93 17.33
CA THR A 212 -24.48 1.78 17.77
C THR A 212 -25.32 2.16 19.00
N ASN A 213 -26.56 1.70 19.08
CA ASN A 213 -27.40 1.84 20.29
C ASN A 213 -27.24 0.65 21.26
N ASP A 214 -26.58 -0.43 20.82
CA ASP A 214 -26.35 -1.62 21.63
C ASP A 214 -25.18 -1.38 22.60
N VAL A 215 -25.50 -1.28 23.90
CA VAL A 215 -24.52 -1.02 24.97
C VAL A 215 -23.41 -2.07 25.02
N LYS A 216 -23.72 -3.35 24.75
CA LYS A 216 -22.73 -4.43 24.78
C LYS A 216 -21.80 -4.32 23.58
N LYS A 217 -22.34 -4.08 22.37
CA LYS A 217 -21.52 -3.85 21.17
C LYS A 217 -20.62 -2.63 21.33
N ARG A 218 -21.16 -1.52 21.83
CA ARG A 218 -20.40 -0.29 22.11
C ARG A 218 -19.24 -0.56 23.07
N ALA A 219 -19.50 -1.26 24.17
CA ALA A 219 -18.47 -1.56 25.17
C ALA A 219 -17.36 -2.49 24.62
N VAL A 220 -17.70 -3.47 23.77
CA VAL A 220 -16.71 -4.33 23.12
C VAL A 220 -15.86 -3.53 22.13
N ALA A 221 -16.49 -2.72 21.27
CA ALA A 221 -15.79 -1.89 20.29
C ALA A 221 -14.86 -0.88 20.98
N GLN A 222 -15.32 -0.21 22.05
CA GLN A 222 -14.48 0.70 22.83
C GLN A 222 -13.25 0.01 23.42
N ARG A 223 -13.41 -1.18 23.99
CA ARG A 223 -12.26 -1.93 24.53
C ARG A 223 -11.28 -2.36 23.43
N ARG A 224 -11.77 -2.72 22.24
CA ARG A 224 -10.90 -3.05 21.09
C ARG A 224 -10.15 -1.82 20.59
N LEU A 225 -10.85 -0.69 20.43
CA LEU A 225 -10.27 0.58 20.02
C LEU A 225 -9.18 1.04 21.01
N ASN A 226 -9.48 1.02 22.32
CA ASN A 226 -8.51 1.42 23.34
C ASN A 226 -7.26 0.53 23.31
N ARG A 227 -7.42 -0.79 23.13
CA ARG A 227 -6.26 -1.69 22.99
C ARG A 227 -5.44 -1.41 21.74
N ALA A 228 -6.08 -1.14 20.61
CA ALA A 228 -5.39 -0.79 19.37
C ALA A 228 -4.59 0.51 19.55
N LEU A 229 -5.18 1.54 20.16
CA LEU A 229 -4.50 2.80 20.46
C LEU A 229 -3.35 2.64 21.47
N GLN A 230 -3.54 1.84 22.53
CA GLN A 230 -2.48 1.54 23.49
C GLN A 230 -1.31 0.79 22.85
N LEU A 231 -1.61 -0.17 21.98
CA LEU A 231 -0.59 -0.95 21.28
C LEU A 231 0.17 -0.07 20.27
N ALA A 232 -0.52 0.85 19.59
CA ALA A 232 0.08 1.88 18.76
C ALA A 232 1.07 2.75 19.55
N HIS A 233 0.69 3.25 20.73
CA HIS A 233 1.59 4.00 21.61
C HIS A 233 2.79 3.18 22.05
N LEU A 234 2.57 1.92 22.46
CA LEU A 234 3.66 1.04 22.87
C LEU A 234 4.69 0.84 21.74
N VAL A 235 4.24 0.71 20.49
CA VAL A 235 5.14 0.63 19.33
C VAL A 235 5.95 1.91 19.18
N THR A 236 5.32 3.08 19.21
CA THR A 236 6.02 4.37 19.12
C THR A 236 7.08 4.51 20.22
N ASP A 237 6.71 4.22 21.48
CA ASP A 237 7.62 4.28 22.63
C ASP A 237 8.80 3.31 22.44
N THR A 238 8.53 2.07 21.99
CA THR A 238 9.57 1.07 21.73
C THR A 238 10.56 1.54 20.66
N PHE A 239 10.06 2.15 19.57
CA PHE A 239 10.93 2.72 18.54
C PHE A 239 11.77 3.88 19.08
N ASP A 240 11.19 4.76 19.90
CA ASP A 240 11.90 5.88 20.52
C ASP A 240 13.00 5.40 21.47
N ASP A 241 12.73 4.38 22.28
CA ASP A 241 13.71 3.78 23.19
C ASP A 241 14.86 3.11 22.41
N ILE A 242 14.55 2.36 21.34
CA ILE A 242 15.56 1.75 20.45
C ILE A 242 16.46 2.84 19.85
N VAL A 243 15.86 3.87 19.24
CA VAL A 243 16.61 4.95 18.58
C VAL A 243 17.46 5.70 19.58
N THR A 244 16.91 6.03 20.75
CA THR A 244 17.64 6.71 21.83
C THR A 244 18.85 5.88 22.24
N THR A 245 18.64 4.60 22.55
CA THR A 245 19.73 3.68 22.95
C THR A 245 20.81 3.57 21.88
N ILE A 246 20.44 3.43 20.60
CA ILE A 246 21.40 3.39 19.49
C ILE A 246 22.20 4.70 19.42
N THR A 247 21.52 5.85 19.48
CA THR A 247 22.19 7.15 19.34
C THR A 247 23.11 7.48 20.50
N GLU A 248 22.87 6.93 21.70
CA GLU A 248 23.72 7.11 22.88
C GLU A 248 24.90 6.13 22.94
N THR A 249 24.73 4.90 22.45
CA THR A 249 25.71 3.82 22.64
C THR A 249 26.53 3.48 21.40
N VAL A 250 26.04 3.84 20.21
CA VAL A 250 26.67 3.51 18.93
C VAL A 250 27.16 4.79 18.25
N THR A 251 28.43 4.81 17.87
CA THR A 251 28.99 5.89 17.06
C THR A 251 28.79 5.58 15.57
N PRO A 252 28.26 6.53 14.77
CA PRO A 252 28.13 6.34 13.33
C PRO A 252 29.50 6.29 12.67
N GLU A 253 29.61 5.42 11.66
CA GLU A 253 30.75 5.43 10.75
C GLU A 253 30.50 6.59 9.77
N ASN A 254 31.41 7.57 9.72
CA ASN A 254 31.29 8.77 8.89
C ASN A 254 31.48 8.50 7.38
N ASP A 255 31.06 7.32 6.91
CA ASP A 255 31.11 6.94 5.50
C ASP A 255 29.69 6.93 4.90
N PRO A 256 29.41 7.77 3.89
CA PRO A 256 28.10 7.77 3.26
C PRO A 256 27.83 6.43 2.56
N ARG A 257 26.79 5.72 3.03
CA ARG A 257 26.33 4.47 2.41
C ARG A 257 25.72 4.72 1.05
N THR A 258 26.02 3.83 0.10
CA THR A 258 25.27 3.72 -1.16
C THR A 258 23.82 3.30 -0.90
N ASN A 259 22.91 3.57 -1.84
CA ASN A 259 21.50 3.21 -1.69
C ASN A 259 21.30 1.70 -1.43
N ASP A 260 22.08 0.84 -2.10
CA ASP A 260 22.00 -0.61 -1.88
C ASP A 260 22.43 -0.99 -0.44
N GLN A 261 23.51 -0.39 0.08
CA GLN A 261 23.94 -0.59 1.47
C GLN A 261 22.94 -0.05 2.51
N GLN A 262 22.23 1.04 2.18
CA GLN A 262 21.18 1.57 3.04
C GLN A 262 19.99 0.60 3.10
N LEU A 263 19.58 0.05 1.95
CA LEU A 263 18.50 -0.95 1.88
C LEU A 263 18.86 -2.24 2.60
N ASP A 264 20.09 -2.73 2.45
CA ASP A 264 20.56 -3.93 3.16
C ASP A 264 20.56 -3.71 4.68
N CYS A 265 21.04 -2.54 5.14
CA CYS A 265 20.97 -2.14 6.54
C CYS A 265 19.54 -2.12 7.07
N TYR A 266 18.65 -1.43 6.35
CA TYR A 266 17.26 -1.28 6.73
C TYR A 266 16.59 -2.65 6.84
N LYS A 267 16.86 -3.52 5.88
CA LYS A 267 16.34 -4.89 5.87
C LYS A 267 16.80 -5.67 7.11
N GLU A 268 18.09 -5.67 7.42
CA GLU A 268 18.62 -6.43 8.57
C GLU A 268 18.02 -5.97 9.90
N ILE A 269 17.94 -4.66 10.14
CA ILE A 269 17.37 -4.13 11.40
C ILE A 269 15.86 -4.35 11.48
N PHE A 270 15.15 -4.21 10.36
CA PHE A 270 13.71 -4.42 10.32
C PHE A 270 13.36 -5.90 10.50
N ASP A 271 14.08 -6.82 9.85
CA ASP A 271 13.90 -8.26 10.02
C ASP A 271 14.08 -8.65 11.51
N ALA A 272 15.11 -8.11 12.19
CA ALA A 272 15.32 -8.33 13.62
C ALA A 272 14.16 -7.79 14.47
N PHE A 273 13.69 -6.58 14.16
CA PHE A 273 12.57 -5.94 14.86
C PHE A 273 11.27 -6.73 14.67
N GLN A 274 10.94 -7.16 13.46
CA GLN A 274 9.73 -7.92 13.18
C GLN A 274 9.70 -9.26 13.91
N VAL A 275 10.85 -9.90 14.04
CA VAL A 275 10.96 -11.21 14.71
C VAL A 275 10.84 -11.08 16.23
N LYS A 276 11.34 -9.99 16.82
CA LYS A 276 11.44 -9.84 18.29
C LYS A 276 10.42 -8.89 18.90
N CYS A 277 10.08 -7.80 18.22
CA CYS A 277 9.22 -6.75 18.75
C CYS A 277 7.79 -6.90 18.18
N PHE A 278 7.52 -6.26 17.04
CA PHE A 278 6.20 -6.13 16.46
C PHE A 278 6.24 -6.25 14.94
N THR A 279 5.19 -6.84 14.36
CA THR A 279 4.98 -6.86 12.91
C THR A 279 3.99 -5.77 12.48
N ILE A 280 4.07 -5.33 11.22
CA ILE A 280 3.12 -4.37 10.64
C ILE A 280 1.69 -4.91 10.68
N GLN A 281 1.53 -6.22 10.49
CA GLN A 281 0.26 -6.92 10.52
C GLN A 281 -0.38 -6.90 11.91
N GLN A 282 0.42 -6.92 12.96
CA GLN A 282 -0.06 -6.79 14.34
C GLN A 282 -0.44 -5.33 14.66
N VAL A 283 0.42 -4.39 14.25
CA VAL A 283 0.26 -2.96 14.59
C VAL A 283 0.68 -2.11 13.39
N PRO A 284 -0.28 -1.49 12.66
CA PRO A 284 0.03 -0.66 11.49
C PRO A 284 0.99 0.49 11.78
N GLN A 285 1.03 1.00 13.03
CA GLN A 285 1.98 2.02 13.47
C GLN A 285 3.45 1.61 13.31
N VAL A 286 3.77 0.32 13.23
CA VAL A 286 5.15 -0.08 12.90
C VAL A 286 5.59 0.57 11.59
N ALA A 287 4.74 0.57 10.56
CA ALA A 287 5.08 1.15 9.26
C ALA A 287 5.40 2.65 9.30
N THR A 288 4.77 3.40 10.21
CA THR A 288 5.01 4.86 10.34
C THR A 288 6.31 5.17 11.06
N GLU A 289 6.77 4.28 11.93
CA GLU A 289 7.99 4.46 12.70
C GLU A 289 9.26 4.02 11.95
N LEU A 290 9.12 3.26 10.86
CA LEU A 290 10.26 2.73 10.08
C LEU A 290 11.18 3.79 9.47
N VAL A 291 10.67 5.01 9.28
CA VAL A 291 11.50 6.16 8.89
C VAL A 291 12.63 6.44 9.89
N LYS A 292 12.45 6.10 11.18
CA LYS A 292 13.50 6.23 12.20
C LYS A 292 14.67 5.28 11.92
N PHE A 293 14.38 4.05 11.52
CA PHE A 293 15.37 3.04 11.14
C PHE A 293 16.10 3.41 9.85
N GLU A 294 15.37 3.88 8.84
CA GLU A 294 15.96 4.43 7.62
C GLU A 294 16.95 5.56 7.93
N ASN A 295 16.57 6.49 8.81
CA ASN A 295 17.44 7.59 9.23
C ASN A 295 18.72 7.13 9.93
N LEU A 296 18.66 6.08 10.76
CA LEU A 296 19.84 5.50 11.37
C LEU A 296 20.77 4.87 10.31
N CYS A 297 20.22 4.10 9.38
CA CYS A 297 21.00 3.52 8.28
C CYS A 297 21.64 4.60 7.40
N ARG A 298 20.90 5.67 7.06
CA ARG A 298 21.39 6.81 6.28
C ARG A 298 22.54 7.55 6.98
N ARG A 299 22.51 7.62 8.31
CA ARG A 299 23.56 8.25 9.13
C ARG A 299 24.79 7.37 9.36
N GLY A 300 24.82 6.14 8.83
CA GLY A 300 26.00 5.28 8.89
C GLY A 300 26.19 4.53 10.22
N TYR A 301 25.14 4.37 11.04
CA TYR A 301 25.22 3.57 12.26
C TYR A 301 25.50 2.09 11.95
N ASP A 302 26.42 1.45 12.67
CA ASP A 302 26.79 0.04 12.42
C ASP A 302 25.59 -0.90 12.57
N THR A 303 25.28 -1.65 11.51
CA THR A 303 24.08 -2.48 11.43
C THR A 303 24.05 -3.56 12.49
N LYS A 304 25.19 -4.21 12.77
CA LYS A 304 25.26 -5.31 13.74
C LYS A 304 25.00 -4.84 15.17
N LYS A 305 25.56 -3.69 15.56
CA LYS A 305 25.29 -3.07 16.85
C LYS A 305 23.82 -2.65 16.98
N MET A 306 23.22 -2.09 15.93
CA MET A 306 21.79 -1.75 15.94
C MET A 306 20.92 -2.99 16.12
N VAL A 307 21.19 -4.07 15.39
CA VAL A 307 20.49 -5.36 15.56
C VAL A 307 20.61 -5.84 17.00
N GLN A 308 21.80 -5.80 17.61
CA GLN A 308 21.97 -6.24 18.99
C GLN A 308 21.11 -5.43 19.98
N VAL A 309 21.04 -4.10 19.83
CA VAL A 309 20.17 -3.25 20.67
C VAL A 309 18.70 -3.67 20.54
N ILE A 310 18.22 -3.95 19.32
CA ILE A 310 16.85 -4.42 19.08
C ILE A 310 16.61 -5.77 19.77
N LEU A 311 17.57 -6.70 19.64
CA LEU A 311 17.48 -8.02 20.27
C LEU A 311 17.47 -7.94 21.80
N ASP A 312 18.25 -7.04 22.40
CA ASP A 312 18.33 -6.88 23.85
C ASP A 312 17.07 -6.21 24.42
N MET A 313 16.43 -5.32 23.65
CA MET A 313 15.27 -4.57 24.09
C MET A 313 13.97 -5.36 23.98
N CYS A 314 13.83 -6.17 22.93
CA CYS A 314 12.62 -6.94 22.65
C CYS A 314 12.76 -8.45 22.89
N GLY A 315 13.94 -8.91 23.33
CA GLY A 315 14.28 -10.33 23.50
C GLY A 315 13.96 -10.93 24.86
#